data_AF-A0A961H8A7-F1
#
_entry.id   AF-A0A961H8A7-F1
#
_cell.length_a   1.000
_cell.length_b   1.000
_cell.length_c   1.000
_cell.angle_alpha   90.00
_cell.angle_beta   90.00
_cell.angle_gamma   90.00
#
_symmetry.space_group_name_H-M   'P 1'
#
loop_
_entity.id
_entity.type
_entity.pdbx_description
1 polymer ?
#
loop_
_entity_poly.entity_id
_entity_poly.type
_entity_poly.pdbx_seq_one_letter_code
_entity_poly.pdbx_strand_id
1 'polypeptide(L)' 'PFSCEAGNCATCMALVTEGSATMRVNNALTPEEVAEGWVLTCQALPQGPVVTVEYENF' A
#
# COMPACT_ATOMS: atom_id res chain seq x y z
N PRO A 1 -8.30 -1.73 6.53
CA PRO A 1 -9.39 -0.73 6.39
C PRO A 1 -9.70 -0.50 4.89
N PHE A 2 -10.93 -0.08 4.51
CA PHE A 2 -11.30 0.12 3.09
C PHE A 2 -12.29 1.28 2.87
N SER A 3 -12.31 1.82 1.64
CA SER A 3 -13.26 2.85 1.19
C SER A 3 -13.46 2.84 -0.33
N CYS A 4 -12.51 3.35 -1.13
CA CYS A 4 -12.71 3.48 -2.58
C CYS A 4 -12.37 2.23 -3.41
N GLU A 5 -11.47 1.37 -2.92
CA GLU A 5 -10.95 0.18 -3.62
C GLU A 5 -10.39 0.43 -5.03
N ALA A 6 -10.08 1.68 -5.37
CA ALA A 6 -9.67 2.12 -6.71
C ALA A 6 -8.35 2.91 -6.73
N GLY A 7 -7.64 2.98 -5.60
CA GLY A 7 -6.37 3.72 -5.49
C GLY A 7 -6.52 5.24 -5.40
N ASN A 8 -7.73 5.74 -5.13
CA ASN A 8 -8.06 7.18 -5.08
C ASN A 8 -8.16 7.75 -3.64
N CYS A 9 -7.96 6.94 -2.61
CA CYS A 9 -7.94 7.37 -1.21
C CYS A 9 -6.89 6.59 -0.41
N ALA A 10 -6.50 7.11 0.75
CA ALA A 10 -5.48 6.49 1.63
C ALA A 10 -6.06 5.57 2.73
N THR A 11 -7.36 5.27 2.76
CA THR A 11 -7.97 4.47 3.84
C THR A 11 -7.36 3.07 3.99
N CYS A 12 -6.83 2.48 2.91
CA CYS A 12 -6.20 1.17 2.93
C CYS A 12 -4.66 1.23 2.96
N MET A 13 -4.08 2.38 3.30
CA MET A 13 -2.64 2.59 3.39
C MET A 13 -2.03 1.72 4.49
N ALA A 14 -0.89 1.10 4.19
CA ALA A 14 -0.12 0.27 5.10
C ALA A 14 1.37 0.33 4.73
N LEU A 15 2.25 0.13 5.71
CA LEU A 15 3.70 0.08 5.51
C LEU A 15 4.13 -1.36 5.23
N VAL A 16 4.91 -1.59 4.17
CA VAL A 16 5.55 -2.89 3.94
C VAL A 16 6.72 -3.06 4.91
N THR A 17 6.64 -4.08 5.77
CA THR A 17 7.67 -4.39 6.78
C THR A 17 8.54 -5.58 6.37
N GLU A 18 8.07 -6.42 5.43
CA GLU A 18 8.82 -7.53 4.84
C GLU A 18 8.41 -7.72 3.38
N GLY A 19 9.39 -8.02 2.50
CA GLY A 19 9.15 -8.24 1.08
C GLY A 19 8.97 -6.93 0.31
N SER A 20 8.24 -7.00 -0.81
CA SER A 20 7.92 -5.80 -1.61
C SER A 20 6.60 -5.97 -2.36
N ALA A 21 5.97 -4.87 -2.74
CA ALA A 21 4.75 -4.88 -3.53
C ALA A 21 4.75 -3.73 -4.54
N THR A 22 4.15 -3.97 -5.70
CA THR A 22 3.83 -2.93 -6.69
C THR A 22 2.36 -2.57 -6.60
N MET A 23 1.96 -1.37 -7.01
CA MET A 23 0.54 -0.98 -7.03
C MET A 23 0.00 -0.91 -8.46
N ARG A 24 -1.22 -1.43 -8.69
CA ARG A 24 -1.93 -1.31 -9.98
C ARG A 24 -2.27 0.15 -10.31
N VAL A 25 -2.80 0.86 -9.31
CA VAL A 25 -3.18 2.26 -9.38
C VAL A 25 -2.75 2.93 -8.07
N ASN A 26 -2.11 4.09 -8.18
CA ASN A 26 -1.81 4.94 -7.04
C ASN A 26 -2.04 6.42 -7.44
N ASN A 27 -3.16 6.96 -7.01
CA ASN A 27 -3.50 8.39 -7.14
C ASN A 27 -3.53 9.11 -5.79
N ALA A 28 -3.16 8.43 -4.69
CA ALA A 28 -3.31 8.94 -3.33
C ALA A 28 -1.98 9.13 -2.59
N LEU A 29 -0.97 8.27 -2.81
CA LEU A 29 0.33 8.37 -2.14
C LEU A 29 1.34 9.14 -3.00
N THR A 30 2.19 9.92 -2.36
CA THR A 30 3.30 10.63 -3.01
C THR A 30 4.42 9.66 -3.41
N PRO A 31 5.31 10.05 -4.34
CA PRO A 31 6.49 9.25 -4.67
C PRO A 31 7.38 8.96 -3.45
N GLU A 32 7.51 9.92 -2.53
CA GLU A 32 8.30 9.77 -1.31
C GLU A 32 7.68 8.73 -0.37
N GLU A 33 6.36 8.78 -0.14
CA GLU A 33 5.67 7.78 0.69
C GLU A 33 5.83 6.36 0.10
N VAL A 34 5.72 6.22 -1.23
CA VAL A 34 5.97 4.93 -1.88
C VAL A 34 7.42 4.48 -1.71
N ALA A 35 8.38 5.41 -1.80
CA ALA A 35 9.80 5.11 -1.58
C ALA A 35 10.12 4.70 -0.13
N GLU A 36 9.36 5.21 0.83
CA GLU A 36 9.41 4.81 2.25
C GLU A 36 8.77 3.43 2.51
N GLY A 37 8.08 2.86 1.51
CA GLY A 37 7.48 1.52 1.59
C GLY A 37 5.97 1.51 1.84
N TRP A 38 5.31 2.68 1.78
CA TRP A 38 3.86 2.75 1.91
C TRP A 38 3.15 2.25 0.66
N VAL A 39 2.06 1.50 0.87
CA VAL A 39 1.24 0.93 -0.19
C VAL A 39 -0.24 1.07 0.08
N LEU A 40 -1.03 1.18 -0.98
CA LEU A 40 -2.48 1.02 -0.95
C LEU A 40 -2.80 -0.46 -1.11
N THR A 41 -3.10 -1.14 0.00
CA THR A 41 -3.30 -2.60 0.01
C THR A 41 -4.41 -3.09 -0.92
N CYS A 42 -5.44 -2.27 -1.20
CA CYS A 42 -6.48 -2.61 -2.18
C CYS A 42 -5.97 -2.68 -3.63
N GLN A 43 -4.83 -2.05 -3.92
CA GLN A 43 -4.18 -2.02 -5.24
C GLN A 43 -2.82 -2.74 -5.26
N ALA A 44 -2.34 -3.22 -4.11
CA ALA A 44 -1.02 -3.83 -3.97
C ALA A 44 -0.98 -5.24 -4.56
N LEU A 45 0.10 -5.51 -5.27
CA LEU A 45 0.46 -6.81 -5.82
C LEU A 45 1.79 -7.25 -5.20
N PRO A 46 1.79 -8.30 -4.36
CA PRO A 46 3.00 -8.85 -3.77
C PRO A 46 4.02 -9.25 -4.84
N GLN A 47 5.28 -8.90 -4.59
CA GLN A 47 6.41 -9.31 -5.41
C GLN A 47 7.20 -10.38 -4.65
N GLY A 48 6.81 -11.64 -4.86
CA GLY A 48 7.45 -12.80 -4.22
C GLY A 48 6.50 -13.58 -3.31
N PRO A 49 7.06 -14.54 -2.54
CA PRO A 49 6.28 -15.52 -1.80
C PRO A 49 5.67 -14.96 -0.50
N VAL A 50 6.28 -13.94 0.10
CA VAL A 50 5.86 -13.37 1.38
C VAL A 50 5.95 -11.85 1.29
N VAL A 51 4.89 -11.19 1.75
CA VAL A 51 4.86 -9.75 2.02
C VAL A 51 4.11 -9.55 3.31
N THR A 52 4.71 -8.81 4.24
CA THR A 52 4.10 -8.41 5.51
C THR A 52 3.84 -6.92 5.47
N VAL A 53 2.64 -6.50 5.88
CA VAL A 53 2.27 -5.09 5.96
C VAL A 53 1.71 -4.77 7.34
N GLU A 54 1.93 -3.54 7.78
CA GLU A 54 1.38 -3.00 9.02
C GLU A 54 0.47 -1.82 8.69
N TYR A 55 -0.77 -1.86 9.21
CA TYR A 55 -1.69 -0.73 9.14
C TYR A 55 -1.49 0.15 10.36
N GLU A 56 -1.37 1.46 10.18
CA GLU A 56 -1.38 2.38 11.31
C GLU A 56 -2.80 2.45 11.90
N ASN A 57 -2.89 2.31 13.22
CA ASN A 57 -4.12 2.46 13.97
C ASN A 57 -4.22 3.93 14.42
N PHE A 58 -4.98 4.74 13.67
CA PHE A 58 -5.41 6.08 14.13
C PHE A 58 -6.84 6.04 14.64
#